data_AF-A0A164ZR36-F1
#
_entry.id   AF-A0A164ZR36-F1
#
_cell.length_a   1.000
_cell.length_b   1.000
_cell.length_c   1.000
_cell.angle_alpha   90.00
_cell.angle_beta   90.00
_cell.angle_gamma   90.00
#
_symmetry.space_group_name_H-M   'P 1'
#
loop_
_entity.id
_entity.type
_entity.pdbx_description
1 polymer ?
#
loop_
_entity_poly.entity_id
_entity_poly.type
_entity_poly.pdbx_seq_one_letter_code
_entity_poly.pdbx_strand_id
1 'polypeptide(L)'
;MSCDPLLASLKECLLNSDCVVKNGHLPSECFKSYPEQLPDQCHSLRRALFNCKRGQLDMRKRFRGNNVTNSGTPSTARADSPAIQPS
;
A
#
# COMPACT_ATOMS: atom_id res chain seq x y z
N MET A 1 -14.95 6.96 -4.14
CA MET A 1 -13.93 6.79 -3.08
C MET A 1 -12.63 7.31 -3.62
N SER A 2 -12.17 8.46 -3.13
CA SER A 2 -10.96 9.16 -3.60
C SER A 2 -9.70 8.49 -3.03
N CYS A 3 -8.61 8.43 -3.81
CA CYS A 3 -7.32 7.87 -3.34
C CYS A 3 -6.34 8.93 -2.82
N ASP A 4 -6.82 10.17 -2.62
CA ASP A 4 -6.03 11.29 -2.14
C ASP A 4 -5.30 11.04 -0.80
N PRO A 5 -5.90 10.39 0.22
CA PRO A 5 -5.16 10.13 1.47
C PRO A 5 -3.97 9.19 1.23
N LEU A 6 -4.14 8.16 0.39
CA LEU A 6 -3.04 7.26 0.00
C LEU A 6 -1.93 8.00 -0.76
N LEU A 7 -2.31 8.96 -1.61
CA LEU A 7 -1.36 9.79 -2.34
C LEU A 7 -0.59 10.74 -1.40
N ALA A 8 -1.28 11.33 -0.42
CA ALA A 8 -0.66 12.20 0.58
C ALA A 8 0.35 11.41 1.44
N SER A 9 -0.04 10.26 1.98
CA SER A 9 0.87 9.41 2.75
C SER A 9 2.07 8.92 1.92
N LEU A 10 1.87 8.62 0.63
CA LEU A 10 2.97 8.25 -0.26
C LEU A 10 3.98 9.40 -0.43
N LYS A 11 3.49 10.63 -0.59
CA LYS A 11 4.35 11.82 -0.70
C LYS A 11 5.13 12.08 0.58
N GLU A 12 4.48 11.98 1.74
CA GLU A 12 5.16 12.10 3.03
C GLU A 12 6.24 11.03 3.20
N CYS A 13 5.93 9.78 2.83
CA CYS A 13 6.91 8.69 2.90
C CYS A 13 8.15 8.99 2.04
N LEU A 14 7.95 9.52 0.84
CA LEU A 14 9.03 9.91 -0.06
C LEU A 14 9.84 11.09 0.47
N LEU A 15 9.19 12.13 0.99
CA LEU A 15 9.86 13.30 1.56
C LEU A 15 10.75 12.96 2.76
N ASN A 16 10.42 11.90 3.51
CA ASN A 16 11.22 11.40 4.63
C ASN A 16 12.24 10.32 4.21
N SER A 17 12.23 9.87 2.96
CA SER A 17 13.11 8.80 2.48
C SER A 17 14.50 9.31 2.16
N ASP A 18 15.49 8.44 2.32
CA ASP A 18 16.89 8.73 2.04
C ASP A 18 17.13 9.20 0.59
N CYS A 19 16.38 8.68 -0.38
CA CYS A 19 16.52 9.07 -1.77
C CYS A 19 16.21 10.56 -2.02
N VAL A 20 15.23 11.13 -1.31
CA VAL A 20 14.89 12.56 -1.44
C VAL A 20 15.74 13.40 -0.49
N VAL A 21 15.91 12.95 0.75
CA VAL A 21 16.60 13.73 1.79
C VAL A 21 18.12 13.74 1.58
N LYS A 22 18.74 12.60 1.27
CA LYS A 22 20.20 12.49 1.11
C LYS A 22 20.66 12.85 -0.30
N ASN A 23 19.94 12.37 -1.31
CA ASN A 23 20.37 12.53 -2.71
C ASN A 23 19.66 13.67 -3.45
N GLY A 24 18.58 14.23 -2.90
CA GLY A 24 17.86 15.35 -3.53
C GLY A 24 17.10 14.97 -4.82
N HIS A 25 16.87 13.68 -5.07
CA HIS A 25 16.15 13.24 -6.26
C HIS A 25 14.66 13.55 -6.19
N LEU A 26 14.01 13.61 -7.36
CA LEU A 26 12.56 13.73 -7.41
C LEU A 26 11.90 12.45 -6.86
N PRO A 27 10.77 12.57 -6.12
CA PRO A 27 10.04 11.41 -5.60
C PRO A 27 9.65 10.38 -6.67
N SER A 28 9.34 10.86 -7.88
CA SER A 28 9.04 10.02 -9.05
C SER A 28 10.26 9.26 -9.59
N GLU A 29 11.45 9.84 -9.44
CA GLU A 29 12.72 9.24 -9.85
C GLU A 29 13.18 8.19 -8.85
N CYS A 30 13.03 8.45 -7.55
CA CYS A 30 13.32 7.50 -6.48
C CYS A 30 12.63 6.15 -6.69
N PHE A 31 11.39 6.16 -7.16
CA PHE A 31 10.64 4.94 -7.45
C PHE A 31 11.06 4.16 -8.70
N LYS A 32 11.77 4.81 -9.63
CA LYS A 32 12.19 4.22 -10.91
C LYS A 32 13.64 3.80 -10.88
N SER A 33 14.50 4.67 -10.37
CA SER A 33 15.95 4.54 -10.44
C SER A 33 16.54 3.97 -9.16
N TYR A 34 15.91 4.20 -8.00
CA TYR A 34 16.46 3.85 -6.69
C TYR A 34 15.45 3.14 -5.77
N PRO A 35 14.80 2.05 -6.21
CA PRO A 35 13.84 1.33 -5.39
C PRO A 35 14.46 0.74 -4.11
N GLU A 36 15.76 0.47 -4.10
CA GLU A 36 16.46 -0.07 -2.92
C GLU A 36 16.71 0.97 -1.82
N GLN A 37 16.71 2.26 -2.15
CA GLN A 37 16.89 3.34 -1.17
C GLN A 37 15.58 3.74 -0.49
N LEU A 38 14.48 3.08 -0.84
CA LEU A 38 13.15 3.40 -0.35
C LEU A 38 12.69 2.41 0.73
N PRO A 39 12.13 2.90 1.84
CA PRO A 39 11.56 2.03 2.87
C PRO A 39 10.41 1.15 2.33
N ASP A 40 10.27 -0.05 2.89
CA ASP A 40 9.16 -0.97 2.58
C ASP A 40 7.77 -0.34 2.77
N GLN A 41 7.66 0.62 3.69
CA GLN A 41 6.45 1.39 3.92
C GLN A 41 6.01 2.15 2.65
N CYS A 42 6.96 2.78 1.94
CA CYS A 42 6.65 3.52 0.72
C CYS A 42 6.24 2.57 -0.43
N HIS A 43 6.83 1.37 -0.49
CA HIS A 43 6.45 0.33 -1.44
C HIS A 43 5.03 -0.20 -1.18
N SER A 44 4.66 -0.38 0.09
CA SER A 44 3.30 -0.78 0.49
C SER A 44 2.26 0.29 0.09
N LEU A 45 2.53 1.56 0.39
CA LEU A 45 1.67 2.68 0.02
C LEU A 45 1.50 2.78 -1.51
N ARG A 46 2.57 2.56 -2.28
CA ARG A 46 2.53 2.55 -3.75
C ARG A 46 1.58 1.47 -4.26
N ARG A 47 1.67 0.26 -3.69
CA ARG A 47 0.81 -0.88 -4.06
C ARG A 47 -0.66 -0.62 -3.66
N ALA A 48 -0.89 -0.04 -2.49
CA ALA A 48 -2.23 0.34 -2.04
C ALA A 48 -2.84 1.44 -2.92
N LEU A 49 -2.07 2.47 -3.29
CA LEU A 49 -2.50 3.53 -4.22
C LEU A 49 -2.82 2.97 -5.61
N PHE A 50 -1.99 2.04 -6.11
CA PHE A 50 -2.24 1.36 -7.38
C PHE A 50 -3.54 0.55 -7.35
N ASN A 51 -3.77 -0.23 -6.29
CA ASN A 51 -5.00 -0.98 -6.11
C ASN A 51 -6.22 -0.07 -5.95
N CYS A 52 -6.08 1.04 -5.26
CA CYS A 52 -7.15 2.03 -5.09
C CYS A 52 -7.53 2.66 -6.44
N LYS A 53 -6.55 3.15 -7.22
CA LYS A 53 -6.78 3.71 -8.57
C LYS A 53 -7.37 2.67 -9.51
N ARG A 54 -6.83 1.45 -9.50
CA ARG A 54 -7.34 0.34 -10.33
C ARG A 54 -8.77 -0.02 -9.94
N GLY A 55 -9.11 -0.06 -8.66
CA GLY A 55 -10.46 -0.31 -8.17
C GLY A 55 -11.45 0.82 -8.48
N GLN A 56 -10.98 2.07 -8.59
CA GLN A 56 -11.81 3.18 -9.07
C GLN A 56 -12.11 3.09 -10.57
N LEU A 57 -11.17 2.59 -11.38
CA LEU A 57 -11.34 2.42 -12.83
C LEU A 57 -12.10 1.13 -13.19
N ASP A 58 -11.98 0.09 -12.37
CA ASP A 58 -12.61 -1.20 -12.60
C ASP A 58 -14.10 -1.17 -12.20
N MET A 59 -14.96 -0.80 -13.17
CA MET A 59 -16.42 -0.90 -13.06
C MET A 59 -16.92 -2.35 -13.06
N ARG A 60 -16.05 -3.33 -13.36
CA ARG A 60 -16.42 -4.74 -13.56
C ARG A 60 -16.78 -5.46 -12.26
N LYS A 61 -16.47 -4.91 -11.10
CA LYS A 61 -16.99 -5.39 -9.80
C LYS A 61 -18.40 -4.88 -9.45
N ARG A 62 -19.00 -3.96 -10.21
CA ARG A 62 -20.33 -3.40 -9.89
C ARG A 62 -21.51 -4.25 -10.36
N PHE A 63 -21.29 -5.26 -11.20
CA PHE A 63 -22.38 -6.05 -11.82
C PHE A 63 -22.71 -7.37 -11.13
N ARG A 64 -21.97 -7.79 -10.12
CA ARG A 64 -22.39 -8.92 -9.27
C ARG A 64 -22.83 -8.33 -7.95
N GLY A 65 -24.15 -8.21 -7.82
CA GLY A 65 -24.82 -7.62 -6.67
C GLY A 65 -24.28 -8.17 -5.35
N ASN A 66 -24.41 -7.33 -4.33
CA ASN A 66 -24.20 -7.67 -2.93
C ASN A 66 -25.07 -8.88 -2.55
N ASN A 67 -24.57 -10.10 -2.77
CA ASN A 67 -25.10 -11.28 -2.10
C ASN A 67 -24.57 -11.22 -0.67
N VAL A 68 -25.36 -10.58 0.19
CA VAL A 68 -25.30 -10.75 1.63
C VAL A 68 -25.44 -12.25 1.91
N THR A 69 -24.31 -12.94 2.02
CA THR A 69 -24.21 -14.15 2.80
C THR A 69 -22.76 -14.34 3.23
N ASN A 70 -22.61 -14.53 4.54
CA ASN A 70 -21.42 -14.89 5.27
C ASN A 70 -20.46 -13.75 5.69
N SER A 71 -20.83 -13.14 6.82
CA SER A 71 -19.96 -13.08 8.00
C SER A 71 -18.63 -13.85 7.90
N GLY A 72 -17.52 -13.13 8.03
CA GLY A 72 -16.24 -13.71 8.46
C GLY A 72 -15.06 -13.36 7.58
N THR A 73 -14.48 -12.18 7.77
CA THR A 73 -13.15 -12.00 8.39
C THR A 73 -12.58 -10.61 8.08
N PRO A 74 -12.21 -9.81 9.09
CA PRO A 74 -11.50 -8.56 8.88
C PRO A 74 -10.05 -8.82 8.44
N SER A 75 -9.53 -7.85 7.70
CA SER A 75 -8.10 -7.72 7.37
C SER A 75 -7.22 -7.83 8.62
N THR A 76 -6.47 -8.92 8.75
CA THR A 76 -5.23 -8.94 9.54
C THR A 76 -4.34 -10.10 9.06
N ALA A 77 -3.76 -9.96 7.87
CA ALA A 77 -2.61 -10.75 7.47
C ALA A 77 -1.36 -9.92 7.75
N ARG A 78 -0.96 -9.83 9.02
CA ARG A 78 0.37 -9.38 9.40
C ARG A 78 0.70 -9.71 10.86
N ALA A 79 1.82 -10.43 10.97
CA ALA A 79 2.75 -10.55 12.08
C ALA A 79 2.49 -11.59 13.18
N ASP A 80 3.54 -12.39 13.35
CA ASP A 80 4.06 -12.96 14.60
C ASP A 80 3.51 -14.31 15.08
N SER A 81 4.17 -15.38 14.63
CA SER A 81 4.45 -16.51 15.51
C SER A 81 5.50 -16.06 16.53
N PRO A 82 5.35 -16.47 17.80
CA PRO A 82 6.28 -17.46 18.29
C PRO A 82 5.62 -18.59 19.09
N ALA A 83 6.39 -19.67 19.15
CA ALA A 83 6.29 -20.87 19.96
C ALA A 83 5.42 -20.82 21.23
N ILE A 84 4.75 -21.94 21.53
CA ILE A 84 5.08 -22.82 22.66
C ILE A 84 4.19 -24.08 22.51
N GLN A 85 4.83 -25.23 22.25
CA GLN A 85 4.29 -26.53 22.66
C GLN A 85 4.79 -26.78 24.08
N PRO A 86 3.91 -27.16 25.03
CA PRO A 86 3.80 -28.57 25.45
C PRO A 86 2.33 -28.93 25.78
N SER A 87 1.88 -30.15 26.05
CA SER A 87 2.49 -31.44 26.34
C SER A 87 1.50 -32.54 25.94
#